data_AF-A0A2U0RZP3-F1
#
_entry.id   AF-A0A2U0RZP3-F1
#
_cell.length_a   1.000
_cell.length_b   1.000
_cell.length_c   1.000
_cell.angle_alpha   90.00
_cell.angle_beta   90.00
_cell.angle_gamma   90.00
#
_symmetry.space_group_name_H-M   'P 1'
#
loop_
_entity.id
_entity.type
_entity.pdbx_description
1 polymer ?
#
loop_
_entity_poly.entity_id
_entity_poly.type
_entity_poly.pdbx_seq_one_letter_code
_entity_poly.pdbx_strand_id
1 'polypeptide(L)'
;MPKLNGLFRRNPFRLGIVVGVLLFVIGVSLLGYSISAIQQRENTLTSSELTFEELWHYEGSLSWWRNAYVTVFLPLTAVFMALGGIVLFSQPLLSVLRRKRVLETFSENVKVASEKKCESPKLD
;
A
#
# COMPACT_ATOMS: atom_id res chain seq x y z
N MET A 1 -9.76 -23.55 18.67
CA MET A 1 -9.80 -22.17 18.14
C MET A 1 -8.54 -21.44 18.57
N PRO A 2 -7.55 -21.20 17.68
CA PRO A 2 -6.27 -20.65 18.10
C PRO A 2 -6.38 -19.14 18.37
N LYS A 3 -5.78 -18.72 19.49
CA LYS A 3 -5.69 -17.36 20.01
C LYS A 3 -4.97 -16.42 19.04
N LEU A 4 -5.72 -15.61 18.29
CA LEU A 4 -5.21 -14.52 17.44
C LEU A 4 -4.57 -13.35 18.21
N ASN A 5 -4.71 -13.29 19.54
CA ASN A 5 -4.34 -12.12 20.35
C ASN A 5 -2.83 -12.00 20.65
N GLY A 6 -2.01 -13.01 20.34
CA GLY A 6 -0.58 -13.02 20.68
C GLY A 6 0.33 -12.25 19.71
N LEU A 7 -0.07 -12.09 18.45
CA LEU A 7 0.74 -11.42 17.43
C LEU A 7 0.66 -9.89 17.51
N PHE A 8 -0.43 -9.35 18.05
CA PHE A 8 -0.71 -7.91 18.11
C PHE A 8 0.22 -7.11 19.03
N ARG A 9 0.84 -7.75 20.04
CA ARG A 9 1.54 -7.04 21.11
C ARG A 9 3.04 -6.83 20.86
N ARG A 10 3.66 -7.51 19.89
CA ARG A 10 5.14 -7.54 19.77
C ARG A 10 5.74 -6.60 18.74
N ASN A 11 5.01 -6.16 17.71
CA ASN A 11 5.61 -5.23 16.73
C ASN A 11 4.55 -4.49 15.88
N PRO A 12 4.05 -3.32 16.33
CA PRO A 12 3.02 -2.57 15.59
C PRO A 12 3.47 -2.17 14.18
N PHE A 13 4.78 -2.04 13.96
CA PHE A 13 5.39 -1.78 12.66
C PHE A 13 5.20 -2.93 11.66
N ARG A 14 5.39 -4.19 12.08
CA ARG A 14 5.16 -5.35 11.21
C ARG A 14 3.68 -5.52 10.89
N LEU A 15 2.81 -5.24 11.86
CA LEU A 15 1.37 -5.28 11.66
C LEU A 15 0.94 -4.25 10.60
N GLY A 16 1.44 -3.02 10.69
CA GLY A 16 1.20 -1.98 9.69
C GLY A 16 1.61 -2.42 8.28
N ILE A 17 2.79 -3.03 8.13
CA ILE A 17 3.26 -3.55 6.84
C ILE A 17 2.32 -4.65 6.30
N VAL A 18 1.94 -5.62 7.12
CA VAL A 18 1.05 -6.71 6.71
C VAL A 18 -0.31 -6.17 6.28
N VAL A 19 -0.87 -5.22 7.03
CA VAL A 19 -2.14 -4.56 6.68
C VAL A 19 -2.00 -3.77 5.38
N GLY A 20 -0.91 -3.01 5.21
CA GLY A 20 -0.64 -2.24 3.99
C GLY A 20 -0.54 -3.12 2.75
N VAL A 21 0.17 -4.25 2.84
CA VAL A 21 0.27 -5.23 1.74
C VAL A 21 -1.09 -5.87 1.45
N LEU A 22 -1.86 -6.24 2.47
CA LEU A 22 -3.20 -6.79 2.30
C LEU A 22 -4.12 -5.83 1.54
N LEU A 23 -4.16 -4.56 1.94
CA LEU A 23 -4.97 -3.53 1.28
C LEU A 23 -4.53 -3.32 -0.18
N PHE A 24 -3.22 -3.34 -0.43
CA PHE A 24 -2.68 -3.20 -1.77
C PHE A 24 -3.06 -4.39 -2.67
N VAL A 25 -2.93 -5.63 -2.18
CA VAL A 25 -3.33 -6.84 -2.91
C VAL A 25 -4.83 -6.81 -3.20
N ILE A 26 -5.67 -6.45 -2.21
CA ILE A 26 -7.11 -6.33 -2.40
C ILE A 26 -7.43 -5.32 -3.51
N GLY A 27 -6.81 -4.14 -3.49
CA GLY A 27 -7.01 -3.13 -4.53
C GLY A 27 -6.64 -3.62 -5.93
N VAL A 28 -5.47 -4.24 -6.09
CA VAL A 28 -5.02 -4.79 -7.37
C VAL A 28 -5.93 -5.92 -7.86
N SER A 29 -6.33 -6.84 -6.97
CA SER A 29 -7.26 -7.93 -7.31
C SER A 29 -8.63 -7.41 -7.74
N LEU A 30 -9.15 -6.36 -7.10
CA LEU A 30 -10.43 -5.76 -7.44
C LEU A 30 -10.40 -5.10 -8.83
N LEU A 31 -9.30 -4.42 -9.16
CA LEU A 31 -9.03 -3.88 -10.50
C LEU A 31 -8.99 -5.00 -11.54
N GLY A 32 -8.18 -6.04 -11.29
CA GLY A 32 -8.03 -7.16 -12.24
C GLY A 32 -9.34 -7.90 -12.48
N TYR A 33 -10.11 -8.15 -11.42
CA TYR A 33 -11.41 -8.82 -11.53
C TYR A 33 -12.42 -8.01 -12.35
N SER A 34 -12.54 -6.71 -12.08
CA SER A 34 -13.49 -5.85 -12.79
C SER A 34 -13.14 -5.68 -14.28
N ILE A 35 -11.85 -5.52 -14.62
CA ILE A 35 -11.38 -5.49 -16.01
C ILE A 35 -11.69 -6.82 -16.71
N SER A 36 -11.37 -7.95 -16.07
CA SER A 36 -11.63 -9.27 -16.64
C SER A 36 -13.12 -9.52 -16.87
N ALA A 37 -13.97 -9.09 -15.94
CA ALA A 37 -15.42 -9.22 -16.06
C ALA A 37 -15.98 -8.40 -17.23
N ILE A 38 -15.47 -7.19 -17.47
CA ILE A 38 -15.84 -6.36 -18.63
C ILE A 38 -15.39 -7.05 -19.92
N GLN A 39 -14.13 -7.45 -19.99
CA GLN A 39 -13.53 -8.01 -21.20
C GLN A 39 -14.17 -9.37 -21.58
N GLN A 40 -14.51 -10.20 -20.60
CA GLN A 40 -15.25 -11.44 -20.86
C GLN A 40 -16.62 -11.15 -21.50
N ARG A 41 -17.34 -10.14 -21.01
CA ARG A 41 -18.66 -9.78 -21.53
C ARG A 41 -18.59 -9.14 -22.92
N GLU A 42 -17.56 -8.33 -23.19
CA GLU A 42 -17.29 -7.78 -24.53
C GLU A 42 -17.02 -8.89 -25.55
N ASN A 43 -16.22 -9.88 -25.18
CA ASN A 43 -15.93 -11.02 -26.04
C ASN A 43 -17.20 -11.83 -26.36
N THR A 44 -18.04 -12.10 -25.36
CA THR A 44 -19.31 -12.83 -25.57
C THR A 44 -20.26 -12.07 -26.51
N LEU A 45 -20.33 -10.73 -26.38
CA LEU A 45 -21.14 -9.87 -27.26
C LEU A 45 -20.64 -9.88 -28.71
N THR A 46 -19.33 -10.01 -28.93
CA THR A 46 -18.72 -9.92 -30.26
C THR A 46 -18.71 -11.26 -30.99
N SER A 47 -18.69 -12.38 -30.27
CA SER A 47 -18.54 -13.73 -30.85
C SER A 47 -19.82 -14.52 -31.06
N SER A 48 -20.96 -14.02 -30.57
CA SER A 48 -22.18 -14.83 -30.45
C SER A 48 -23.30 -14.26 -31.30
N GLU A 49 -23.92 -15.09 -32.14
CA GLU A 49 -25.23 -14.78 -32.73
C GLU A 49 -26.30 -14.90 -31.63
N LEU A 50 -26.34 -13.89 -30.76
CA LEU A 50 -27.31 -13.79 -29.68
C LEU A 50 -28.66 -13.34 -30.23
N THR A 51 -29.73 -13.84 -29.62
CA THR A 51 -31.07 -13.30 -29.88
C THR A 51 -31.14 -11.83 -29.43
N PHE A 52 -32.04 -11.04 -30.03
CA PHE A 52 -32.13 -9.60 -29.76
C PHE A 52 -32.36 -9.28 -28.27
N GLU A 53 -33.12 -10.14 -27.58
CA GLU A 53 -33.41 -10.00 -26.15
C GLU A 53 -32.17 -10.29 -25.29
N GLU A 54 -31.40 -11.32 -25.62
CA GLU A 54 -30.14 -11.62 -24.92
C GLU A 54 -29.10 -10.52 -25.16
N LEU A 55 -29.02 -9.98 -26.37
CA LEU A 55 -28.13 -8.87 -26.71
C LEU A 55 -28.39 -7.65 -25.81
N TRP A 56 -29.66 -7.26 -25.66
CA TRP A 56 -30.06 -6.14 -24.81
C TRP A 56 -29.68 -6.36 -23.34
N HIS A 57 -29.91 -7.57 -22.82
CA HIS A 57 -29.52 -7.92 -21.46
C HIS A 57 -28.00 -7.86 -21.26
N TYR A 58 -27.22 -8.34 -22.23
CA TYR A 58 -25.76 -8.30 -22.17
C TYR A 58 -25.22 -6.87 -22.25
N GLU A 59 -25.73 -6.02 -23.15
CA GLU A 59 -25.35 -4.61 -23.24
C GLU A 59 -25.69 -3.84 -21.97
N GLY A 60 -26.89 -4.03 -21.43
CA GLY A 60 -27.30 -3.40 -20.17
C GLY A 60 -26.40 -3.81 -19.00
N SER A 61 -26.06 -5.09 -18.92
CA SER A 61 -25.16 -5.59 -17.89
C SER A 61 -23.72 -5.08 -18.08
N LEU A 62 -23.25 -4.97 -19.32
CA LEU A 62 -21.93 -4.43 -19.64
C LEU A 62 -21.82 -2.94 -19.29
N SER A 63 -22.86 -2.16 -19.60
CA SER A 63 -22.99 -0.76 -19.20
C SER A 63 -22.96 -0.61 -17.67
N TRP A 64 -23.69 -1.46 -16.95
CA TRP A 64 -23.65 -1.47 -15.49
C TRP A 64 -22.24 -1.74 -14.94
N TRP A 65 -21.53 -2.74 -15.48
CA TRP A 65 -20.16 -3.05 -15.05
C TRP A 65 -19.17 -1.91 -15.34
N ARG A 66 -19.26 -1.28 -16.51
CA ARG A 66 -18.45 -0.09 -16.83
C ARG A 66 -18.76 1.07 -15.88
N ASN A 67 -20.03 1.29 -15.56
CA ASN A 67 -20.41 2.38 -14.68
C ASN A 67 -19.97 2.10 -13.23
N ALA A 68 -20.15 0.87 -12.74
CA ALA A 68 -19.65 0.42 -11.44
C ALA A 68 -18.11 0.50 -11.37
N TYR A 69 -17.41 0.19 -12.46
CA TYR A 69 -15.97 0.34 -12.57
C TYR A 69 -15.53 1.77 -12.28
N VAL A 70 -16.15 2.74 -12.93
CA VAL A 70 -15.78 4.15 -12.78
C VAL A 70 -16.21 4.74 -11.45
N THR A 71 -17.42 4.40 -10.99
CA THR A 71 -18.03 5.05 -9.82
C THR A 71 -17.68 4.40 -8.49
N VAL A 72 -17.37 3.10 -8.48
CA VAL A 72 -17.12 2.34 -7.26
C VAL A 72 -15.69 1.79 -7.26
N PHE A 73 -15.33 0.99 -8.26
CA PHE A 73 -14.07 0.25 -8.23
C PHE A 73 -12.84 1.17 -8.36
N LEU A 74 -12.87 2.18 -9.22
CA LEU A 74 -11.78 3.16 -9.35
C LEU A 74 -11.52 3.94 -8.05
N PRO A 75 -12.50 4.67 -7.45
CA PRO A 75 -12.24 5.42 -6.23
C PRO A 75 -11.88 4.50 -5.06
N LEU A 76 -12.51 3.34 -4.95
CA LEU A 76 -12.21 2.38 -3.88
C LEU A 76 -10.78 1.83 -4.01
N THR A 77 -10.35 1.49 -5.23
CA THR A 77 -8.98 1.03 -5.48
C THR A 77 -7.98 2.15 -5.25
N ALA A 78 -8.29 3.39 -5.65
CA ALA A 78 -7.45 4.54 -5.38
C ALA A 78 -7.23 4.75 -3.87
N VAL A 79 -8.29 4.61 -3.05
CA VAL A 79 -8.18 4.69 -1.59
C VAL A 79 -7.31 3.57 -1.03
N PHE A 80 -7.54 2.31 -1.44
CA PHE A 80 -6.75 1.19 -0.96
C PHE A 80 -5.27 1.27 -1.37
N MET A 81 -5.00 1.68 -2.60
CA MET A 81 -3.65 1.90 -3.11
C MET A 81 -2.96 3.07 -2.41
N ALA A 82 -3.67 4.18 -2.16
CA ALA A 82 -3.11 5.34 -1.46
C ALA A 82 -2.78 5.01 0.00
N LEU A 83 -3.70 4.37 0.72
CA LEU A 83 -3.47 3.95 2.11
C LEU A 83 -2.35 2.91 2.21
N GLY A 84 -2.38 1.88 1.37
CA GLY A 84 -1.33 0.87 1.29
C GLY A 84 0.03 1.49 0.96
N GLY A 85 0.06 2.39 -0.03
CA GLY A 85 1.24 3.14 -0.44
C GLY A 85 1.81 3.98 0.70
N ILE A 86 1.01 4.84 1.34
CA ILE A 86 1.47 5.69 2.45
C ILE A 86 2.10 4.84 3.57
N VAL A 87 1.47 3.72 3.93
CA VAL A 87 1.98 2.82 4.96
C VAL A 87 3.30 2.17 4.52
N LEU A 88 3.42 1.75 3.27
CA LEU A 88 4.63 1.11 2.75
C LEU A 88 5.78 2.10 2.54
N PHE A 89 5.52 3.34 2.11
CA PHE A 89 6.53 4.36 1.84
C PHE A 89 6.97 5.13 3.10
N SER A 90 6.09 5.30 4.09
CA SER A 90 6.45 5.98 5.33
C SER A 90 7.49 5.23 6.16
N GLN A 91 7.48 3.89 6.13
CA GLN A 91 8.43 3.04 6.86
C GLN A 91 9.89 3.22 6.44
N PRO A 92 10.27 3.05 5.15
CA PRO A 92 11.64 3.26 4.71
C PRO A 92 12.05 4.72 4.88
N LEU A 93 11.17 5.68 4.60
CA LEU A 93 11.45 7.10 4.76
C LEU A 93 11.80 7.45 6.22
N LEU A 94 11.01 6.99 7.18
CA LEU A 94 11.29 7.17 8.61
C LEU A 94 12.57 6.45 9.04
N SER A 95 12.87 5.28 8.47
CA SER A 95 14.10 4.54 8.79
C SER A 95 15.35 5.27 8.30
N VAL A 96 15.30 5.89 7.12
CA VAL A 96 16.40 6.68 6.54
C VAL A 96 16.60 7.97 7.32
N LEU A 97 15.51 8.68 7.63
CA LEU A 97 15.56 9.91 8.43
C LEU A 97 16.09 9.64 9.85
N ARG A 98 15.70 8.52 10.47
CA ARG A 98 16.21 8.12 11.79
C ARG A 98 17.70 7.79 11.75
N ARG A 99 18.21 7.12 10.70
CA ARG A 99 19.65 6.87 10.54
C ARG A 99 20.44 8.17 10.37
N LYS A 100 19.97 9.12 9.56
CA LYS A 100 20.63 10.41 9.38
C LYS A 100 20.75 11.17 10.70
N ARG A 101 19.66 11.27 11.46
CA ARG A 101 19.67 11.97 12.76
C ARG A 101 20.65 11.33 13.75
N VAL A 102 20.69 9.99 13.82
CA VAL A 102 21.62 9.28 14.71
C VAL A 102 23.09 9.54 14.31
N LEU A 103 23.40 9.60 13.01
CA LEU A 103 24.74 9.91 12.53
C LEU A 103 25.17 11.35 12.85
N GLU A 104 24.25 12.32 12.70
CA GLU A 104 24.52 13.72 13.07
C GLU A 104 24.82 13.85 14.57
N THR A 105 24.00 13.25 15.43
CA THR A 105 24.24 13.24 16.88
C THR A 105 25.56 12.56 17.24
N PHE A 106 25.91 11.46 16.56
CA PHE A 106 27.18 10.77 16.80
C PHE A 106 28.38 11.64 16.40
N SER A 107 28.31 12.29 15.25
CA SER A 107 29.35 13.21 14.77
C SER A 107 29.57 14.38 15.74
N GLU A 108 28.50 14.94 16.27
CA GLU A 108 28.56 16.05 17.24
C GLU A 108 29.20 15.61 18.56
N ASN A 109 28.80 14.45 19.08
CA ASN A 109 29.37 13.88 20.31
C ASN A 109 30.86 13.56 20.18
N VAL A 110 31.31 13.05 19.02
CA VAL A 110 32.74 12.78 18.74
C VAL A 110 33.53 14.08 18.74
N LYS A 111 32.99 15.15 18.15
CA LYS A 111 33.65 16.47 18.10
C LYS A 111 33.85 17.03 19.52
N VAL A 112 32.79 17.04 20.34
CA VAL A 112 32.85 17.52 21.74
C VAL A 112 33.83 16.70 22.58
N ALA A 113 33.86 15.37 22.39
CA ALA A 113 34.80 14.50 23.09
C ALA A 113 36.27 14.76 22.69
N SER A 114 36.51 15.13 21.43
CA SER A 114 37.85 15.47 20.95
C SER A 114 38.37 16.80 21.52
N GLU A 115 37.52 17.81 21.64
CA GLU A 115 37.88 19.11 22.23
C GLU A 115 38.20 18.98 23.72
N LYS A 116 37.36 18.27 24.49
CA LYS A 116 37.61 18.05 25.93
C LYS A 116 38.90 17.27 26.21
N LYS A 117 39.34 16.41 25.30
CA LYS A 117 40.58 15.63 25.46
C LYS A 117 41.83 16.49 25.27
N CYS A 118 41.75 17.56 24.47
CA CYS A 118 42.84 18.52 24.29
C CYS A 118 43.00 19.49 25.47
N GLU A 119 42.01 19.54 26.37
CA GLU A 119 41.97 20.45 27.52
C GLU A 119 42.33 19.77 28.85
N SER A 120 42.93 18.58 28.80
CA SER A 120 43.43 17.93 30.03
C SER A 120 44.45 18.83 30.75
N PRO A 121 44.29 19.03 32.07
CA PRO A 121 45.01 20.03 32.82
C PRO A 121 46.50 19.71 32.86
N LYS A 122 47.33 20.73 32.64
CA LYS A 122 48.71 20.71 33.11
C LYS A 122 48.66 20.46 34.61
N LEU A 123 49.19 19.31 35.00
CA LEU A 123 49.37 18.90 36.39
C LEU A 123 50.54 19.75 36.92
N ASP A 124 50.22 20.90 37.50
CA ASP A 124 51.14 21.73 38.30
C ASP A 124 50.81 21.55 39.79
#